data_AF-A0A349QZ31-F1
#
_entry.id   AF-A0A349QZ31-F1
#
_cell.length_a   1.000
_cell.length_b   1.000
_cell.length_c   1.000
_cell.angle_alpha   90.00
_cell.angle_beta   90.00
_cell.angle_gamma   90.00
#
_symmetry.space_group_name_H-M   'P 1'
#
loop_
_entity.id
_entity.type
_entity.pdbx_description
1 polymer ?
#
loop_
_entity_poly.entity_id
_entity_poly.type
_entity_poly.pdbx_seq_one_letter_code
_entity_poly.pdbx_strand_id
1 'polypeptide(L)'
;MILSSVAFAQEKKVSGRVTGADGKPLVGVTIAVQGSNIATQTDANGKYSLSVPVGKVMVFRYVGHSDKTIIVKDGQSLFNVSLEDQNTALDEVVVVAYGTAKKESVTGSVTSVSAKDIEKRPVTNAFAALEGSAAGIQLNNTSGMPGAEPSIRIRGFSSLSGSTDPLYVFDGVP
;
A
#
# COMPACT_ATOMS: atom_id res chain seq x y z
N MET A 1 -43.09 30.81 -9.36
CA MET A 1 -41.79 31.49 -9.34
C MET A 1 -40.84 30.60 -8.56
N ILE A 2 -40.01 29.80 -9.25
CA ILE A 2 -39.10 28.85 -8.61
C ILE A 2 -37.82 29.63 -8.30
N LEU A 3 -37.58 29.94 -7.03
CA LEU A 3 -36.32 30.53 -6.58
C LEU A 3 -35.26 29.43 -6.60
N SER A 4 -34.45 29.39 -7.66
CA SER A 4 -33.21 28.62 -7.67
C SER A 4 -32.21 29.30 -6.72
N SER A 5 -32.04 28.74 -5.53
CA SER A 5 -30.98 29.15 -4.61
C SER A 5 -29.61 28.82 -5.22
N VAL A 6 -28.86 29.84 -5.62
CA VAL A 6 -27.45 29.69 -5.96
C VAL A 6 -26.71 29.44 -4.65
N ALA A 7 -26.34 28.18 -4.39
CA ALA A 7 -25.50 27.83 -3.25
C ALA A 7 -24.08 28.34 -3.51
N PHE A 8 -23.77 29.55 -3.03
CA PHE A 8 -22.39 30.00 -2.94
C PHE A 8 -21.68 29.13 -1.90
N ALA A 9 -20.78 28.27 -2.36
CA ALA A 9 -19.83 27.61 -1.46
C ALA A 9 -19.05 28.73 -0.74
N GLN A 10 -19.23 28.87 0.57
CA GLN A 10 -18.61 29.95 1.33
C GLN A 10 -17.10 29.76 1.31
N GLU A 11 -16.42 30.51 0.44
CA GLU A 11 -14.97 30.54 0.35
C GLU A 11 -14.41 31.24 1.58
N LYS A 12 -13.45 30.60 2.24
CA LYS A 12 -12.82 31.13 3.43
C LYS A 12 -11.33 31.32 3.19
N LYS A 13 -10.82 32.50 3.51
CA LYS A 13 -9.39 32.76 3.49
C LYS A 13 -8.73 32.03 4.65
N VAL A 14 -7.91 31.05 4.32
CA VAL A 14 -7.09 30.27 5.23
C VAL A 14 -5.65 30.77 5.15
N SER A 15 -4.98 30.84 6.29
CA SER A 15 -3.56 31.14 6.38
C SER A 15 -2.87 30.24 7.40
N GLY A 16 -1.55 30.22 7.37
CA GLY A 16 -0.80 29.37 8.29
C GLY A 16 0.70 29.40 8.03
N ARG A 17 1.41 28.60 8.82
CA ARG A 17 2.83 28.32 8.63
C ARG A 17 3.07 26.83 8.60
N VAL A 18 3.92 26.38 7.68
CA VAL A 18 4.37 24.99 7.59
C VAL A 18 5.81 24.89 8.09
N THR A 19 6.05 23.91 8.94
CA THR A 19 7.38 23.58 9.50
C THR A 19 7.72 22.12 9.27
N GLY A 20 9.02 21.80 9.27
CA GLY A 20 9.51 20.42 9.32
C GLY A 20 9.51 19.87 10.74
N ALA A 21 9.86 18.59 10.88
CA ALA A 21 10.01 17.90 12.17
C ALA A 21 11.06 18.57 13.08
N ASP A 22 12.05 19.24 12.49
CA ASP A 22 13.08 20.01 13.19
C ASP A 22 12.62 21.43 13.62
N GLY A 23 11.36 21.79 13.36
CA GLY A 23 10.77 23.09 13.66
C GLY A 23 11.17 24.22 12.70
N LYS A 24 12.00 23.95 11.69
CA LYS A 24 12.38 24.95 10.69
C LYS A 24 11.23 25.22 9.70
N PRO A 25 11.08 26.45 9.20
CA PRO A 25 10.11 26.74 8.16
C PRO A 25 10.42 25.98 6.88
N LEU A 26 9.39 25.44 6.23
CA LEU A 26 9.54 24.76 4.94
C LEU A 26 9.06 25.64 3.80
N VAL A 27 9.95 25.87 2.83
CA VAL A 27 9.71 26.70 1.65
C VAL A 27 9.29 25.81 0.48
N GLY A 28 8.28 26.22 -0.30
CA GLY A 28 7.84 25.45 -1.47
C GLY A 28 6.97 24.22 -1.15
N VAL A 29 6.40 24.14 0.06
CA VAL A 29 5.38 23.12 0.38
C VAL A 29 4.16 23.41 -0.47
N THR A 30 3.71 22.40 -1.22
CA THR A 30 2.51 22.50 -2.05
C THR A 30 1.28 22.24 -1.19
N ILE A 31 0.35 23.20 -1.15
CA ILE A 31 -0.93 23.09 -0.46
C ILE A 31 -2.02 23.07 -1.50
N ALA A 32 -2.71 21.93 -1.66
CA ALA A 32 -3.78 21.77 -2.64
C ALA A 32 -5.11 21.43 -1.96
N VAL A 33 -6.22 21.93 -2.50
CA VAL A 33 -7.56 21.57 -2.04
C VAL A 33 -8.04 20.34 -2.81
N GLN A 34 -8.38 19.27 -2.08
CA GLN A 34 -8.82 18.01 -2.69
C GLN A 34 -10.08 18.20 -3.54
N GLY A 35 -10.01 17.74 -4.79
CA GLY A 35 -11.11 17.84 -5.75
C GLY A 35 -11.35 19.26 -6.28
N SER A 36 -10.34 20.13 -6.23
CA SER A 36 -10.34 21.49 -6.79
C SER A 36 -9.00 21.80 -7.45
N ASN A 37 -8.96 22.80 -8.34
CA ASN A 37 -7.73 23.34 -8.93
C ASN A 37 -7.08 24.43 -8.06
N ILE A 38 -7.62 24.65 -6.86
CA ILE A 38 -7.11 25.63 -5.90
C ILE A 38 -5.88 25.05 -5.21
N ALA A 39 -4.72 25.67 -5.45
CA ALA A 39 -3.47 25.32 -4.79
C ALA A 39 -2.61 26.58 -4.53
N THR A 40 -1.72 26.49 -3.55
CA THR A 40 -0.71 27.51 -3.25
C THR A 40 0.58 26.87 -2.78
N GLN A 41 1.64 27.64 -2.65
CA GLN A 41 2.92 27.19 -2.09
C GLN A 41 3.34 28.06 -0.90
N THR A 42 4.14 27.50 0.01
CA THR A 42 4.71 28.27 1.11
C THR A 42 5.84 29.20 0.66
N ASP A 43 5.91 30.38 1.29
CA ASP A 43 6.98 31.36 1.09
C ASP A 43 8.30 30.99 1.81
N ALA A 44 9.31 31.87 1.72
CA ALA A 44 10.62 31.69 2.35
C ALA A 44 10.57 31.53 3.90
N ASN A 45 9.48 31.97 4.54
CA ASN A 45 9.25 31.85 5.97
C ASN A 45 8.31 30.69 6.33
N GLY A 46 7.96 29.86 5.34
CA GLY A 46 7.01 28.76 5.47
C GLY A 46 5.55 29.19 5.57
N LYS A 47 5.22 30.47 5.32
CA LYS A 47 3.85 30.97 5.42
C LYS A 47 3.09 30.73 4.13
N TYR A 48 1.77 30.57 4.25
CA TYR A 48 0.88 30.45 3.11
C TYR A 48 -0.45 31.16 3.36
N SER A 49 -1.16 31.49 2.28
CA SER A 49 -2.55 31.91 2.32
C SER A 49 -3.28 31.45 1.05
N LEU A 50 -4.51 30.96 1.24
CA LEU A 50 -5.34 30.39 0.19
C LEU A 50 -6.82 30.54 0.54
N SER A 51 -7.67 30.81 -0.44
CA SER A 51 -9.13 30.76 -0.25
C SER A 51 -9.62 29.34 -0.47
N VAL A 52 -10.22 28.72 0.55
CA VAL A 52 -10.69 27.34 0.53
C VAL A 52 -12.15 27.29 0.94
N PRO A 53 -13.03 26.60 0.19
CA PRO A 53 -14.41 26.40 0.63
C PRO A 53 -14.49 25.61 1.93
N VAL A 54 -15.40 26.00 2.83
CA VAL A 54 -15.64 25.27 4.08
C VAL A 54 -16.04 23.82 3.78
N GLY A 55 -15.51 22.88 4.58
CA GLY A 55 -15.76 21.43 4.42
C GLY A 55 -14.84 20.73 3.43
N LYS A 56 -13.95 21.46 2.73
CA LYS A 56 -12.93 20.84 1.86
C LYS A 56 -11.69 20.42 2.62
N VAL A 57 -10.96 19.46 2.04
CA VAL A 57 -9.70 18.94 2.59
C VAL A 57 -8.54 19.65 1.91
N MET A 58 -7.63 20.22 2.70
CA MET A 58 -6.33 20.71 2.26
C MET A 58 -5.30 19.59 2.41
N VAL A 59 -4.50 19.37 1.39
CA VAL A 59 -3.41 18.41 1.35
C VAL A 59 -2.10 19.16 1.24
N PHE A 60 -1.20 18.91 2.19
CA PHE A 60 0.12 19.50 2.28
C PHE A 60 1.14 18.46 1.82
N ARG A 61 1.90 18.79 0.77
CA ARG A 61 2.88 17.91 0.15
C ARG A 61 4.23 18.59 0.05
N TYR A 62 5.27 17.85 0.41
CA TYR A 62 6.64 18.29 0.25
C TYR A 62 7.54 17.08 0.01
N VAL A 63 8.54 17.23 -0.87
CA VAL A 63 9.43 16.13 -1.23
C VAL A 63 10.22 15.68 0.00
N GLY A 64 10.20 14.38 0.28
CA GLY A 64 10.87 13.80 1.45
C GLY A 64 10.08 13.93 2.76
N HIS A 65 8.82 14.38 2.72
CA HIS A 65 7.95 14.46 3.90
C HIS A 65 6.63 13.72 3.68
N SER A 66 6.02 13.26 4.78
CA SER A 66 4.72 12.59 4.76
C SER A 66 3.60 13.58 4.44
N ASP A 67 2.76 13.23 3.47
CA ASP A 67 1.54 13.97 3.14
C ASP A 67 0.67 14.20 4.39
N LYS A 68 0.25 15.45 4.61
CA LYS A 68 -0.65 15.79 5.72
C LYS A 68 -1.95 16.36 5.18
N THR A 69 -3.08 15.90 5.71
CA THR A 69 -4.41 16.32 5.28
C THR A 69 -5.18 16.97 6.40
N ILE A 70 -5.81 18.12 6.14
CA ILE A 70 -6.59 18.87 7.13
C ILE A 70 -7.91 19.30 6.52
N ILE A 71 -9.02 19.07 7.22
CA ILE A 71 -10.35 19.53 6.82
C ILE A 71 -10.57 20.97 7.29
N VAL A 72 -10.98 21.86 6.40
CA VAL A 72 -11.35 23.24 6.74
C VAL A 72 -12.71 23.24 7.43
N LYS A 73 -12.72 23.36 8.75
CA LYS A 73 -13.92 23.51 9.56
C LYS A 73 -14.35 24.98 9.64
N ASP A 74 -15.63 25.20 9.89
CA ASP A 74 -16.13 26.55 10.14
C ASP A 74 -15.49 27.15 11.42
N GLY A 75 -15.36 28.47 11.48
CA GLY A 75 -14.68 29.18 12.58
C GLY A 75 -13.13 29.14 12.57
N GLN A 76 -12.48 28.17 11.92
CA GLN A 76 -11.01 28.09 11.84
C GLN A 76 -10.45 28.76 10.57
N SER A 77 -9.46 29.64 10.71
CA SER A 77 -8.79 30.34 9.60
C SER A 77 -7.26 30.24 9.63
N LEU A 78 -6.68 29.87 10.78
CA LEU A 78 -5.25 29.71 10.98
C LEU A 78 -4.90 28.23 11.20
N PHE A 79 -4.05 27.68 10.35
CA PHE A 79 -3.60 26.28 10.46
C PHE A 79 -2.07 26.23 10.39
N ASN A 80 -1.43 26.01 11.54
CA ASN A 80 0.00 25.73 11.59
C ASN A 80 0.20 24.23 11.45
N VAL A 81 1.08 23.82 10.53
CA VAL A 81 1.25 22.43 10.14
C VAL A 81 2.72 22.06 10.27
N SER A 82 3.01 21.07 11.12
CA SER A 82 4.31 20.39 11.07
C SER A 82 4.19 19.18 10.15
N LEU A 83 5.09 19.08 9.17
CA LEU A 83 5.28 17.90 8.33
C LEU A 83 6.35 17.02 8.96
N GLU A 84 6.07 15.72 9.01
CA GLU A 84 7.01 14.71 9.48
C GLU A 84 7.84 14.22 8.29
N ASP A 85 9.11 13.89 8.53
CA ASP A 85 9.96 13.29 7.52
C ASP A 85 9.34 11.98 7.01
N GLN A 86 9.38 11.78 5.70
CA GLN A 86 8.91 10.54 5.10
C GLN A 86 10.01 9.48 5.30
N ASN A 87 9.88 8.67 6.34
CA ASN A 87 10.80 7.56 6.59
C ASN A 87 10.45 6.32 5.73
N THR A 88 10.17 6.54 4.44
CA THR A 88 9.72 5.50 3.53
C THR A 88 10.94 4.87 2.87
N ALA A 89 11.26 3.65 3.31
CA ALA A 89 11.75 2.65 2.38
C ALA A 89 10.78 2.66 1.18
N LEU A 90 11.26 3.15 0.05
CA LEU A 90 10.48 3.30 -1.17
C LEU A 90 9.98 1.91 -1.60
N ASP A 91 8.75 1.55 -1.27
CA ASP A 91 8.02 0.57 -2.07
C ASP A 91 7.66 1.30 -3.37
N GLU A 92 8.61 1.26 -4.29
CA GLU A 92 8.49 1.73 -5.66
C GLU A 92 7.30 0.99 -6.29
N VAL A 93 6.14 1.64 -6.32
CA VAL A 93 4.97 1.11 -7.00
C VAL A 93 5.24 1.23 -8.49
N VAL A 94 5.77 0.16 -9.08
CA VAL A 94 5.82 -0.03 -10.52
C VAL A 94 4.36 -0.08 -10.99
N VAL A 95 3.92 0.99 -11.67
CA VAL A 95 2.66 1.00 -12.40
C VAL A 95 2.85 0.11 -13.64
N VAL A 96 2.65 -1.18 -13.46
CA VAL A 96 2.46 -2.09 -14.59
C VAL A 96 1.01 -1.95 -15.03
N ALA A 97 0.80 -1.50 -16.27
CA ALA A 97 -0.48 -1.57 -16.94
C ALA A 97 -0.87 -3.05 -17.06
N TYR A 98 -1.64 -3.56 -16.09
CA TYR A 98 -2.61 -4.67 -16.10
C TYR A 98 -2.86 -5.09 -14.64
N GLY A 99 -3.67 -4.32 -13.92
CA GLY A 99 -4.37 -4.74 -12.69
C GLY A 99 -3.51 -5.12 -11.49
N THR A 100 -3.47 -4.26 -10.47
CA THR A 100 -3.06 -4.65 -9.11
C THR A 100 -4.12 -5.57 -8.49
N ALA A 101 -3.95 -6.89 -8.62
CA ALA A 101 -4.77 -7.84 -7.90
C ALA A 101 -4.39 -7.78 -6.41
N LYS A 102 -5.29 -7.24 -5.58
CA LYS A 102 -5.22 -7.37 -4.13
C LYS A 102 -5.11 -8.85 -3.76
N LYS A 103 -4.13 -9.18 -2.90
CA LYS A 103 -3.95 -10.51 -2.28
C LYS A 103 -5.18 -10.99 -1.48
N GLU A 104 -6.18 -10.12 -1.32
CA GLU A 104 -7.43 -10.33 -0.60
C GLU A 104 -8.52 -10.99 -1.47
N SER A 105 -8.35 -11.10 -2.80
CA SER A 105 -9.36 -11.66 -3.71
C SER A 105 -9.11 -13.10 -4.16
N VAL A 106 -8.38 -13.88 -3.35
CA VAL A 106 -8.31 -15.34 -3.55
C VAL A 106 -9.23 -15.98 -2.54
N THR A 107 -10.38 -16.49 -2.98
CA THR A 107 -11.28 -17.34 -2.18
C THR A 107 -10.67 -18.72 -1.85
N GLY A 108 -9.35 -18.85 -1.95
CA GLY A 108 -8.54 -20.02 -1.65
C GLY A 108 -7.35 -19.62 -0.79
N SER A 109 -7.06 -20.44 0.22
CA SER A 109 -5.93 -20.25 1.14
C SER A 109 -4.60 -20.21 0.39
N VAL A 110 -3.98 -19.04 0.31
CA VAL A 110 -2.61 -18.87 -0.20
C VAL A 110 -1.67 -18.81 0.99
N THR A 111 -0.84 -19.84 1.16
CA THR A 111 0.25 -19.79 2.14
C THR A 111 1.56 -19.52 1.41
N SER A 112 2.28 -18.49 1.85
CA SER A 112 3.57 -18.09 1.29
C SER A 112 4.69 -18.64 2.18
N VAL A 113 5.63 -19.38 1.61
CA VAL A 113 6.82 -19.87 2.32
C VAL A 113 7.98 -18.95 1.97
N SER A 114 8.64 -18.37 2.98
CA SER A 114 9.78 -17.49 2.74
C SER A 114 11.09 -18.29 2.66
N ALA A 115 12.09 -17.80 1.91
CA ALA A 115 13.40 -18.44 1.80
C ALA A 115 14.06 -18.68 3.18
N LYS A 116 13.82 -17.77 4.13
CA LYS A 116 14.31 -17.86 5.52
C LYS A 116 13.68 -19.02 6.30
N ASP A 117 12.49 -19.49 5.91
CA ASP A 117 11.83 -20.65 6.53
C ASP A 117 12.34 -21.97 5.97
N ILE A 118 12.84 -21.96 4.72
CA ILE A 118 13.51 -23.09 4.07
C ILE A 118 14.93 -23.26 4.65
N GLU A 119 15.70 -22.18 4.78
CA GLU A 119 17.08 -22.21 5.29
C GLU A 119 17.20 -22.68 6.76
N LYS A 120 16.14 -22.52 7.56
CA LYS A 120 16.13 -22.97 8.96
C LYS A 120 15.97 -24.48 9.11
N ARG A 121 15.64 -25.20 8.04
CA ARG A 121 15.42 -26.65 8.07
C ARG A 121 16.61 -27.34 7.40
N PRO A 122 17.30 -28.27 8.08
CA PRO A 122 18.34 -29.07 7.45
C PRO A 122 17.69 -30.12 6.55
N VAL A 123 17.21 -29.69 5.39
CA VAL A 123 16.61 -30.55 4.37
C VAL A 123 17.52 -30.62 3.15
N THR A 124 17.69 -31.81 2.61
CA THR A 124 18.51 -32.06 1.41
C THR A 124 17.74 -31.83 0.11
N ASN A 125 16.43 -31.57 0.21
CA ASN A 125 15.53 -31.30 -0.91
C ASN A 125 14.59 -30.13 -0.57
N ALA A 126 14.40 -29.20 -1.51
CA ALA A 126 13.51 -28.06 -1.34
C ALA A 126 12.06 -28.49 -1.09
N PHE A 127 11.66 -29.64 -1.65
CA PHE A 127 10.33 -30.19 -1.49
C PHE A 127 10.02 -30.63 -0.04
N ALA A 128 10.98 -31.17 0.72
CA ALA A 128 10.73 -31.48 2.14
C ALA A 128 10.59 -30.23 3.00
N ALA A 129 11.13 -29.08 2.56
CA ALA A 129 10.88 -27.81 3.23
C ALA A 129 9.41 -27.38 3.13
N LEU A 130 8.70 -27.82 2.07
CA LEU A 130 7.30 -27.48 1.82
C LEU A 130 6.33 -28.38 2.59
N GLU A 131 6.81 -29.45 3.21
CA GLU A 131 5.98 -30.32 4.03
C GLU A 131 5.43 -29.57 5.25
N GLY A 132 4.10 -29.56 5.40
CA GLY A 132 3.43 -28.83 6.47
C GLY A 132 3.47 -27.30 6.33
N SER A 133 4.00 -26.77 5.22
CA SER A 133 4.02 -25.33 4.97
C SER A 133 2.64 -24.74 4.70
N ALA A 134 1.68 -25.55 4.26
CA ALA A 134 0.28 -25.21 4.15
C ALA A 134 -0.60 -26.40 4.55
N ALA A 135 -1.83 -26.12 5.00
CA ALA A 135 -2.78 -27.17 5.36
C ALA A 135 -3.13 -28.04 4.14
N GLY A 136 -2.89 -29.34 4.25
CA GLY A 136 -3.21 -30.34 3.22
C GLY A 136 -2.08 -30.68 2.25
N ILE A 137 -0.85 -30.17 2.43
CA ILE A 137 0.33 -30.65 1.70
C ILE A 137 0.84 -31.93 2.36
N GLN A 138 0.91 -33.01 1.59
CA GLN A 138 1.48 -34.30 1.99
C GLN A 138 2.61 -34.66 1.03
N LEU A 139 3.75 -35.07 1.56
CA LEU A 139 4.83 -35.65 0.78
C LEU A 139 4.76 -37.18 0.88
N ASN A 140 4.80 -37.85 -0.25
CA ASN A 140 5.01 -39.29 -0.31
C ASN A 140 6.40 -39.55 -0.87
N ASN A 141 7.31 -39.96 0.03
CA ASN A 141 8.64 -40.41 -0.33
C ASN A 141 8.53 -41.79 -0.98
N THR A 142 8.68 -41.85 -2.30
CA THR A 142 8.66 -43.09 -3.07
C THR A 142 9.96 -43.90 -2.94
N SER A 143 11.02 -43.31 -2.39
CA SER A 143 12.27 -44.00 -2.06
C SER A 143 12.93 -43.42 -0.81
N GLY A 144 13.72 -44.24 -0.10
CA GLY A 144 14.49 -43.84 1.07
C GLY A 144 15.87 -43.26 0.76
N MET A 145 16.14 -42.93 -0.50
CA MET A 145 17.42 -42.37 -0.94
C MET A 145 17.44 -40.85 -0.70
N PRO A 146 18.50 -40.31 -0.05
CA PRO A 146 18.71 -38.87 0.02
C PRO A 146 18.80 -38.25 -1.38
N GLY A 147 18.00 -37.22 -1.64
CA GLY A 147 17.96 -36.51 -2.93
C GLY A 147 16.95 -37.06 -3.95
N ALA A 148 16.23 -38.14 -3.65
CA ALA A 148 15.10 -38.54 -4.48
C ALA A 148 13.95 -37.52 -4.38
N GLU A 149 13.33 -37.23 -5.51
CA GLU A 149 12.20 -36.30 -5.58
C GLU A 149 10.96 -36.93 -4.91
N PRO A 150 10.43 -36.32 -3.85
CA PRO A 150 9.21 -36.80 -3.22
C PRO A 150 8.00 -36.40 -4.05
N SER A 151 6.99 -37.28 -4.15
CA SER A 151 5.73 -36.91 -4.80
C SER A 151 4.91 -36.03 -3.86
N ILE A 152 4.59 -34.81 -4.30
CA ILE A 152 3.80 -33.85 -3.52
C ILE A 152 2.32 -34.02 -3.82
N ARG A 153 1.50 -33.97 -2.78
CA ARG A 153 0.04 -34.05 -2.89
C ARG A 153 -0.62 -32.92 -2.11
N ILE A 154 -1.56 -32.23 -2.73
CA ILE A 154 -2.28 -31.09 -2.13
C ILE A 154 -3.75 -31.49 -1.98
N ARG A 155 -4.22 -31.56 -0.73
CA ARG A 155 -5.61 -31.92 -0.35
C ARG A 155 -6.07 -33.31 -0.83
N GLY A 156 -5.21 -34.32 -0.69
CA GLY A 156 -5.57 -35.73 -0.87
C GLY A 156 -5.85 -36.18 -2.31
N PHE A 157 -6.51 -37.32 -2.49
CA PHE A 157 -6.93 -37.85 -3.80
C PHE A 157 -8.24 -37.17 -4.22
N SER A 158 -8.17 -36.11 -5.03
CA SER A 158 -9.36 -35.42 -5.54
C SER A 158 -9.91 -36.01 -6.85
N SER A 159 -9.31 -37.10 -7.37
CA SER A 159 -9.75 -37.74 -8.60
C SER A 159 -9.49 -39.25 -8.58
N LEU A 160 -10.48 -40.03 -9.04
CA LEU A 160 -10.40 -41.49 -9.16
C LEU A 160 -9.77 -41.92 -10.52
N SER A 161 -9.60 -40.99 -11.47
CA SER A 161 -9.14 -41.29 -12.84
C SER A 161 -8.33 -40.19 -13.53
N GLY A 162 -7.98 -39.10 -12.83
CA GLY A 162 -7.19 -37.98 -13.37
C GLY A 162 -5.84 -37.84 -12.65
N SER A 163 -4.85 -37.23 -13.33
CA SER A 163 -3.55 -36.96 -12.70
C SER A 163 -3.74 -36.05 -11.48
N THR A 164 -3.19 -36.48 -10.34
CA THR A 164 -3.25 -35.76 -9.05
C THR A 164 -1.97 -34.99 -8.75
N ASP A 165 -1.07 -34.88 -9.73
CA ASP A 165 0.20 -34.19 -9.54
C ASP A 165 -0.04 -32.68 -9.52
N PRO A 166 0.61 -31.94 -8.60
CA PRO A 166 0.51 -30.50 -8.56
C PRO A 166 1.21 -29.89 -9.77
N LEU A 167 0.65 -28.78 -10.27
CA LEU A 167 1.31 -27.97 -11.29
C LEU A 167 2.45 -27.18 -10.65
N TYR A 168 3.66 -27.34 -11.17
CA TYR A 168 4.84 -26.59 -10.74
C TYR A 168 5.01 -25.39 -11.67
N VAL A 169 4.86 -24.17 -11.14
CA VAL A 169 5.07 -22.96 -11.94
C VAL A 169 6.35 -22.28 -11.50
N PHE A 170 7.32 -22.17 -12.42
CA PHE A 170 8.56 -21.42 -12.19
C PHE A 170 8.50 -20.12 -12.99
N ASP A 171 8.60 -18.97 -12.31
CA ASP A 171 8.57 -17.64 -12.92
C ASP A 171 7.41 -17.39 -13.91
N GLY A 172 6.23 -17.98 -13.64
CA GLY A 172 5.03 -17.83 -14.45
C GLY A 172 4.89 -18.84 -15.61
N VAL A 173 5.82 -19.78 -15.75
CA VAL A 173 5.76 -20.87 -16.74
C VAL A 173 5.46 -22.20 -16.02
N PRO A 174 4.41 -22.93 -16.43
CA PRO A 174 4.03 -24.22 -15.83
C PRO A 174 4.93 -25.40 -16.23
#